data_AF-A0A0C9Z3S3-F1
#
_entry.id   AF-A0A0C9Z3S3-F1
#
_cell.length_a   1.000
_cell.length_b   1.000
_cell.length_c   1.000
_cell.angle_alpha   90.00
_cell.angle_beta   90.00
_cell.angle_gamma   90.00
#
_symmetry.space_group_name_H-M   'P 1'
#
loop_
_entity.id
_entity.type
_entity.pdbx_description
1 polymer ?
#
loop_
_entity_poly.entity_id
_entity_poly.type
_entity_poly.pdbx_seq_one_letter_code
_entity_poly.pdbx_strand_id
1 'polypeptide(L)'
;CWMYIWIVVNLPPDKRYRKLHVRPGGFIPGLNKPKHLDSFLFPGMCHLSALQAEGLLIWNAQTDSRYLSDLYLIFTTADGPGLVYWNGMVGHSGKNGCHMYCGVLSRRKTQKKHYYPALLRPRDRCAAGSDHNDIDVFNLPLGGSTEYANNLNTIVSIRNKTQWDKKKTDTGLTKPPLLLALQPTRCLGVPLCMTTDIMHLAGNISDLLISLWRGTIDHAAADDPERWPWAVLADEEVWHAHGDAVEQAGHYLPTSYDRKPRNIADKINTHYKTWEFQIYIFTLAPILLYSVLPTSYWANYCKLVRGFQIMCQSKLTMAQLVDAHTLLCSWEREFELIYYQLLEDRIHFVRPCVHQVVHLVSEAVHKGPPICTAQWTMEHTIGNLGEQIRQPSKPYANLSHEGVRWCQVNSLLSIMPELDSSNTGLPYSSVDLGDGYTLLHKRSKHSVTLRGGEAIAISQFLGPGHVVPRIKKWARLCLPNGQIARSAWRESLRPAEQIHMSRNIKFLCDGETRCGEVQYFTRLATAAADDNWEFVDVAVIRTYSAPDEDLLRLSNHVVLASHLLDAISVVKVKQIVGFIAMIPRQMVLPGGVEGEFYCMMERPGYDISSWGVPYGVYTDVEDDDNGEDVE
;
A
#
# COMPACT_ATOMS: atom_id res chain seq x y z
N CYS A 1 -9.74 -2.97 -25.45
CA CYS A 1 -10.09 -1.54 -25.36
C CYS A 1 -9.07 -0.89 -24.45
N TRP A 2 -8.56 0.28 -24.79
CA TRP A 2 -7.80 1.12 -23.85
C TRP A 2 -8.69 2.26 -23.38
N MET A 3 -8.42 2.78 -22.19
CA MET A 3 -9.18 3.91 -21.67
C MET A 3 -8.35 4.77 -20.74
N TYR A 4 -8.83 5.97 -20.51
CA TYR A 4 -8.31 6.84 -19.46
C TYR A 4 -9.46 7.52 -18.73
N ILE A 5 -9.20 7.93 -17.50
CA ILE A 5 -10.15 8.58 -16.61
C ILE A 5 -9.55 9.88 -16.08
N TRP A 6 -10.42 10.76 -15.62
CA TRP A 6 -10.08 11.98 -14.89
C TRP A 6 -10.48 11.84 -13.43
N ILE A 7 -9.58 12.26 -12.56
CA ILE A 7 -9.80 12.35 -11.10
C ILE A 7 -9.76 13.82 -10.70
N VAL A 8 -10.78 14.27 -9.98
CA VAL A 8 -10.87 15.65 -9.47
C VAL A 8 -10.15 15.73 -8.14
N VAL A 9 -8.95 16.29 -8.14
CA VAL A 9 -8.05 16.33 -6.96
C VAL A 9 -8.54 17.29 -5.86
N ASN A 10 -9.39 18.26 -6.20
CA ASN A 10 -10.03 19.17 -5.22
C ASN A 10 -10.91 18.44 -4.20
N LEU A 11 -11.36 17.22 -4.49
CA LEU A 11 -12.08 16.39 -3.54
C LEU A 11 -11.10 15.68 -2.59
N PRO A 12 -11.43 15.48 -1.31
CA PRO A 12 -10.56 14.75 -0.39
C PRO A 12 -10.40 13.27 -0.83
N PRO A 13 -9.30 12.58 -0.45
CA PRO A 13 -9.00 11.23 -0.91
C PRO A 13 -10.13 10.20 -0.67
N ASP A 14 -10.85 10.31 0.44
CA ASP A 14 -11.98 9.45 0.83
C ASP A 14 -13.22 9.60 -0.08
N LYS A 15 -13.27 10.68 -0.88
CA LYS A 15 -14.35 10.97 -1.84
C LYS A 15 -13.90 10.81 -3.28
N ARG A 16 -12.75 11.37 -3.68
CA ARG A 16 -12.36 11.53 -5.10
C ARG A 16 -12.30 10.22 -5.90
N TYR A 17 -12.04 9.10 -5.23
CA TYR A 17 -11.94 7.76 -5.84
C TYR A 17 -13.23 6.95 -5.84
N ARG A 18 -14.31 7.48 -5.23
CA ARG A 18 -15.61 6.83 -5.29
C ARG A 18 -16.13 6.86 -6.73
N LYS A 19 -16.85 5.80 -7.13
CA LYS A 19 -17.48 5.66 -8.45
C LYS A 19 -18.18 6.96 -8.90
N LEU A 20 -18.88 7.61 -7.97
CA LEU A 20 -19.59 8.88 -8.16
C LEU A 20 -18.72 10.03 -8.67
N HIS A 21 -17.42 10.07 -8.35
CA HIS A 21 -16.53 11.20 -8.64
C HIS A 21 -15.49 10.90 -9.72
N VAL A 22 -15.36 9.65 -10.15
CA VAL A 22 -14.52 9.26 -11.29
C VAL A 22 -15.21 9.63 -12.60
N ARG A 23 -14.45 10.19 -13.56
CA ARG A 23 -14.97 10.61 -14.87
C ARG A 23 -14.24 9.89 -16.00
N PRO A 24 -14.91 9.03 -16.79
CA PRO A 24 -14.35 8.54 -18.04
C PRO A 24 -13.86 9.67 -18.96
N GLY A 25 -12.60 9.63 -19.38
CA GLY A 25 -11.98 10.62 -20.26
C GLY A 25 -12.01 10.20 -21.74
N GLY A 26 -11.85 8.91 -22.02
CA GLY A 26 -11.97 8.39 -23.38
C GLY A 26 -11.80 6.89 -23.48
N PHE A 27 -12.27 6.33 -24.60
CA PHE A 27 -12.22 4.90 -24.92
C PHE A 27 -11.59 4.71 -26.29
N ILE A 28 -10.64 3.79 -26.38
CA ILE A 28 -9.84 3.52 -27.58
C ILE A 28 -10.12 2.07 -27.99
N PRO A 29 -10.85 1.85 -29.10
CA PRO A 29 -11.29 0.53 -29.50
C PRO A 29 -10.12 -0.34 -29.97
N GLY A 30 -10.28 -1.66 -29.82
CA GLY A 30 -9.32 -2.65 -30.28
C GLY A 30 -8.65 -3.45 -29.16
N LEU A 31 -8.18 -4.64 -29.52
CA LEU A 31 -7.44 -5.55 -28.63
C LEU A 31 -5.95 -5.23 -28.59
N ASN A 32 -5.43 -4.62 -29.65
CA ASN A 32 -4.02 -4.32 -29.80
C ASN A 32 -3.67 -2.95 -29.19
N LYS A 33 -2.41 -2.80 -28.79
CA LYS A 33 -1.81 -1.53 -28.41
C LYS A 33 -1.98 -0.48 -29.52
N PRO A 34 -2.45 0.74 -29.23
CA PRO A 34 -2.51 1.83 -30.20
C PRO A 34 -1.13 2.17 -30.75
N LYS A 35 -1.00 2.28 -32.08
CA LYS A 35 0.27 2.70 -32.72
C LYS A 35 0.66 4.13 -32.33
N HIS A 36 -0.34 5.01 -32.25
CA HIS A 36 -0.18 6.41 -31.89
C HIS A 36 -1.14 6.75 -30.76
N LEU A 37 -0.74 6.52 -29.51
CA LEU A 37 -1.61 6.80 -28.37
C LEU A 37 -1.93 8.31 -28.26
N ASP A 38 -0.97 9.17 -28.60
CA ASP A 38 -1.12 10.63 -28.54
C ASP A 38 -2.31 11.14 -29.35
N SER A 39 -2.65 10.53 -30.49
CA SER A 39 -3.80 10.98 -31.28
C SER A 39 -5.13 10.79 -30.54
N PHE A 40 -5.19 9.82 -29.61
CA PHE A 40 -6.36 9.58 -28.78
C PHE A 40 -6.38 10.44 -27.50
N LEU A 41 -5.20 10.80 -26.98
CA LEU A 41 -5.06 11.67 -25.81
C LEU A 41 -5.17 13.16 -26.16
N PHE A 42 -4.81 13.52 -27.40
CA PHE A 42 -4.78 14.89 -27.89
C PHE A 42 -6.09 15.66 -27.67
N PRO A 43 -7.29 15.14 -27.98
CA PRO A 43 -8.53 15.90 -27.77
C PRO A 43 -8.74 16.31 -26.31
N GLY A 44 -8.46 15.41 -25.36
CA GLY A 44 -8.57 15.71 -23.93
C GLY A 44 -7.55 16.74 -23.46
N MET A 45 -6.29 16.60 -23.89
CA MET A 45 -5.24 17.57 -23.55
C MET A 45 -5.45 18.94 -24.23
N CYS A 46 -5.96 18.96 -25.45
CA CYS A 46 -6.26 20.20 -26.18
C CYS A 46 -7.33 21.02 -25.45
N HIS A 47 -8.44 20.39 -25.04
CA HIS A 47 -9.45 21.06 -24.22
C HIS A 47 -8.90 21.56 -22.89
N LEU A 48 -8.09 20.74 -22.21
CA LEU A 48 -7.45 21.17 -20.96
C LEU A 48 -6.52 22.37 -21.18
N SER A 49 -5.70 22.35 -22.23
CA SER A 49 -4.82 23.46 -22.58
C SER A 49 -5.58 24.75 -22.90
N ALA A 50 -6.70 24.65 -23.63
CA ALA A 50 -7.55 25.80 -23.91
C ALA A 50 -8.14 26.39 -22.62
N LEU A 51 -8.69 25.55 -21.75
CA LEU A 51 -9.22 25.96 -20.45
C LEU A 51 -8.12 26.48 -19.50
N GLN A 52 -6.88 26.01 -19.63
CA GLN A 52 -5.74 26.56 -18.92
C GLN A 52 -5.38 27.96 -19.39
N ALA A 53 -5.57 28.28 -20.67
CA ALA A 53 -5.31 29.61 -21.21
C ALA A 53 -6.43 30.60 -20.90
N GLU A 54 -7.69 30.17 -21.04
CA GLU A 54 -8.87 31.04 -20.95
C GLU A 54 -9.49 31.08 -19.55
N GLY A 55 -9.27 30.02 -18.74
CA GLY A 55 -9.97 29.76 -17.49
C GLY A 55 -11.36 29.14 -17.71
N LEU A 56 -11.82 28.35 -16.74
CA LEU A 56 -13.16 27.74 -16.77
C LEU A 56 -14.16 28.62 -16.01
N LEU A 57 -15.05 29.31 -16.71
CA LEU A 57 -16.10 30.12 -16.09
C LEU A 57 -17.18 29.21 -15.50
N ILE A 58 -17.35 29.25 -14.17
CA ILE A 58 -18.33 28.46 -13.44
C ILE A 58 -19.37 29.39 -12.81
N TRP A 59 -20.65 29.04 -12.98
CA TRP A 59 -21.74 29.68 -12.23
C TRP A 59 -22.01 28.89 -10.94
N ASN A 60 -21.95 29.58 -9.82
CA ASN A 60 -22.30 29.05 -8.51
C ASN A 60 -23.74 29.43 -8.19
N ALA A 61 -24.65 28.47 -8.26
CA ALA A 61 -26.08 28.68 -7.99
C ALA A 61 -26.37 29.05 -6.52
N GLN A 62 -25.52 28.63 -5.56
CA GLN A 62 -25.72 28.94 -4.14
C GLN A 62 -25.50 30.43 -3.85
N THR A 63 -24.55 31.05 -4.54
CA THR A 63 -24.17 32.47 -4.35
C THR A 63 -24.64 33.38 -5.48
N ASP A 64 -25.36 32.81 -6.47
CA ASP A 64 -25.74 33.43 -7.73
C ASP A 64 -24.61 34.27 -8.37
N SER A 65 -23.41 33.70 -8.42
CA SER A 65 -22.21 34.41 -8.88
C SER A 65 -21.43 33.58 -9.88
N ARG A 66 -20.70 34.25 -10.77
CA ARG A 66 -19.75 33.59 -11.67
C ARG A 66 -18.34 33.74 -11.11
N TYR A 67 -17.55 32.67 -11.18
CA TYR A 67 -16.12 32.72 -10.87
C TYR A 67 -15.33 31.99 -11.96
N LEU A 68 -14.09 32.43 -12.16
CA LEU A 68 -13.17 31.77 -13.08
C LEU A 68 -12.35 30.73 -12.30
N SER A 69 -12.44 29.47 -12.71
CA SER A 69 -11.66 28.38 -12.14
C SER A 69 -10.46 28.09 -13.03
N ASP A 70 -9.27 28.12 -12.44
CA ASP A 70 -8.05 27.69 -13.11
C ASP A 70 -7.87 26.18 -12.99
N LEU A 71 -7.67 25.51 -14.13
CA LEU A 71 -7.48 24.06 -14.17
C LEU A 71 -6.00 23.69 -14.12
N TYR A 72 -5.64 22.80 -13.20
CA TYR A 72 -4.28 22.31 -13.05
C TYR A 72 -4.21 20.82 -13.38
N LEU A 73 -3.20 20.42 -14.15
CA LEU A 73 -2.84 19.02 -14.29
C LEU A 73 -1.75 18.68 -13.29
N ILE A 74 -2.13 17.97 -12.23
CA ILE A 74 -1.20 17.61 -11.16
C ILE A 74 -0.46 16.31 -11.52
N PHE A 75 -1.20 15.21 -11.75
CA PHE A 75 -0.61 13.90 -11.97
C PHE A 75 -1.12 13.21 -13.23
N THR A 76 -0.22 12.51 -13.92
CA THR A 76 -0.51 11.49 -14.92
C THR A 76 -0.03 10.14 -14.40
N THR A 77 -0.98 9.27 -14.08
CA THR A 77 -0.74 7.96 -13.48
C THR A 77 -0.90 6.87 -14.54
N ALA A 78 0.07 5.97 -14.63
CA ALA A 78 0.04 4.79 -15.50
C ALA A 78 0.89 3.67 -14.89
N ASP A 79 0.69 2.44 -15.33
CA ASP A 79 1.61 1.34 -15.02
C ASP A 79 2.95 1.61 -15.74
N GLY A 80 4.03 0.93 -15.38
CA GLY A 80 5.36 1.15 -15.98
C GLY A 80 5.34 1.20 -17.52
N PRO A 81 4.73 0.20 -18.20
CA PRO A 81 4.55 0.23 -19.66
C PRO A 81 3.69 1.39 -20.19
N GLY A 82 2.63 1.77 -19.49
CA GLY A 82 1.76 2.89 -19.85
C GLY A 82 2.41 4.27 -19.63
N LEU A 83 3.28 4.41 -18.64
CA LEU A 83 3.92 5.67 -18.29
C LEU A 83 4.84 6.19 -19.40
N VAL A 84 5.43 5.28 -20.17
CA VAL A 84 6.26 5.57 -21.35
C VAL A 84 5.53 6.46 -22.38
N TYR A 85 4.21 6.33 -22.52
CA TYR A 85 3.48 7.19 -23.46
C TYR A 85 3.31 8.62 -22.95
N TRP A 86 3.28 8.80 -21.64
CA TRP A 86 3.16 10.11 -21.01
C TRP A 86 4.49 10.84 -20.94
N ASN A 87 5.59 10.16 -20.60
CA ASN A 87 6.89 10.79 -20.39
C ASN A 87 7.83 10.75 -21.62
N GLY A 88 7.48 9.97 -22.65
CA GLY A 88 8.30 9.84 -23.87
C GLY A 88 9.65 9.15 -23.65
N MET A 89 9.83 8.47 -22.52
CA MET A 89 11.08 7.83 -22.12
C MET A 89 11.25 6.44 -22.77
N VAL A 90 12.47 5.91 -22.71
CA VAL A 90 12.74 4.50 -22.96
C VAL A 90 12.14 3.70 -21.79
N GLY A 91 11.60 2.52 -22.08
CA GLY A 91 11.12 1.62 -21.03
C GLY A 91 12.23 1.20 -20.07
N HIS A 92 11.86 0.42 -19.07
CA HIS A 92 12.69 0.03 -17.93
C HIS A 92 14.00 -0.73 -18.25
N SER A 93 14.24 -1.10 -19.51
CA SER A 93 15.43 -1.80 -19.98
C SER A 93 16.54 -0.89 -20.53
N GLY A 94 16.34 0.42 -20.48
CA GLY A 94 17.27 1.44 -20.98
C GLY A 94 18.42 1.75 -20.03
N LYS A 95 19.50 2.33 -20.57
CA LYS A 95 20.66 2.80 -19.79
C LYS A 95 20.27 3.87 -18.76
N ASN A 96 19.36 4.77 -19.11
CA ASN A 96 18.66 5.64 -18.16
C ASN A 96 17.21 5.13 -18.06
N GLY A 97 17.03 4.07 -17.26
CA GLY A 97 15.79 3.28 -17.20
C GLY A 97 14.83 3.69 -16.07
N CYS A 98 15.25 4.56 -15.15
CA CYS A 98 14.40 5.02 -14.06
C CYS A 98 13.32 5.96 -14.60
N HIS A 99 12.04 5.61 -14.40
CA HIS A 99 10.91 6.42 -14.87
C HIS A 99 10.79 7.79 -14.21
N MET A 100 11.43 7.98 -13.06
CA MET A 100 11.56 9.29 -12.42
C MET A 100 12.62 10.17 -13.07
N TYR A 101 13.41 9.63 -14.01
CA TYR A 101 14.53 10.33 -14.63
C TYR A 101 15.51 10.91 -13.61
N CYS A 102 15.88 10.11 -12.59
CA CYS A 102 16.80 10.50 -11.53
C CYS A 102 18.26 10.63 -11.99
N GLY A 103 18.58 10.33 -13.26
CA GLY A 103 19.92 10.45 -13.81
C GLY A 103 20.88 9.29 -13.46
N VAL A 104 20.47 8.37 -12.59
CA VAL A 104 21.23 7.14 -12.30
C VAL A 104 21.35 6.31 -13.58
N LEU A 105 22.59 5.93 -13.90
CA LEU A 105 22.88 5.07 -15.03
C LEU A 105 22.80 3.60 -14.61
N SER A 106 22.04 2.83 -15.37
CA SER A 106 21.93 1.39 -15.25
C SER A 106 23.15 0.67 -15.86
N ARG A 107 23.33 -0.58 -15.47
CA ARG A 107 24.44 -1.47 -15.88
C ARG A 107 23.92 -2.66 -16.69
N ARG A 108 24.74 -3.23 -17.57
CA ARG A 108 24.37 -4.41 -18.37
C ARG A 108 25.42 -5.51 -18.29
N LYS A 109 25.01 -6.74 -18.62
CA LYS A 109 25.93 -7.86 -18.86
C LYS A 109 26.73 -7.67 -20.16
N THR A 110 27.96 -8.17 -20.20
CA THR A 110 28.98 -7.98 -21.25
C THR A 110 28.46 -8.29 -22.66
N GLN A 111 27.62 -9.32 -22.79
CA GLN A 111 27.07 -9.77 -24.08
C GLN A 111 25.55 -9.56 -24.22
N LYS A 112 24.93 -8.81 -23.31
CA LYS A 112 23.48 -8.53 -23.34
C LYS A 112 23.25 -7.04 -23.58
N LYS A 113 22.03 -6.72 -24.06
CA LYS A 113 21.60 -5.35 -24.36
C LYS A 113 20.69 -4.74 -23.29
N HIS A 114 20.18 -5.56 -22.39
CA HIS A 114 19.29 -5.12 -21.31
C HIS A 114 20.12 -4.50 -20.19
N TYR A 115 19.68 -3.34 -19.72
CA TYR A 115 20.28 -2.65 -18.59
C TYR A 115 19.42 -2.83 -17.34
N TYR A 116 20.08 -2.98 -16.19
CA TYR A 116 19.52 -3.17 -14.87
C TYR A 116 20.01 -2.05 -13.95
N PRO A 117 19.15 -1.44 -13.11
CA PRO A 117 19.53 -0.30 -12.27
C PRO A 117 20.34 -0.72 -11.03
N ALA A 118 21.36 -1.56 -11.20
CA ALA A 118 22.28 -1.93 -10.12
C ALA A 118 23.19 -0.75 -9.78
N LEU A 119 23.13 -0.31 -8.52
CA LEU A 119 23.93 0.79 -8.00
C LEU A 119 25.38 0.35 -7.77
N LEU A 120 25.58 -0.88 -7.31
CA LEU A 120 26.91 -1.46 -7.10
C LEU A 120 27.46 -2.07 -8.39
N ARG A 121 28.73 -1.83 -8.65
CA ARG A 121 29.43 -2.38 -9.82
C ARG A 121 29.76 -3.86 -9.57
N PRO A 122 29.47 -4.75 -10.55
CA PRO A 122 29.88 -6.14 -10.44
C PRO A 122 31.41 -6.26 -10.27
N ARG A 123 31.85 -7.23 -9.48
CA ARG A 123 33.26 -7.40 -9.07
C ARG A 123 33.98 -8.49 -9.87
N ASP A 124 33.24 -9.44 -10.44
CA ASP A 124 33.75 -10.56 -11.23
C ASP A 124 34.00 -10.19 -12.69
N ARG A 125 33.02 -9.57 -13.35
CA ARG A 125 33.11 -9.12 -14.75
C ARG A 125 32.26 -7.88 -14.95
N CYS A 126 32.76 -6.94 -15.75
CA CYS A 126 32.02 -5.71 -16.03
C CYS A 126 32.07 -5.35 -17.52
N ALA A 127 30.91 -5.05 -18.08
CA ALA A 127 30.79 -4.59 -19.47
C ALA A 127 31.31 -3.15 -19.62
N ALA A 128 31.99 -2.86 -20.74
CA ALA A 128 32.37 -1.49 -21.07
C ALA A 128 31.13 -0.55 -21.11
N GLY A 129 31.21 0.57 -20.39
CA GLY A 129 30.11 1.52 -20.21
C GLY A 129 29.13 1.16 -19.10
N SER A 130 29.42 0.11 -18.32
CA SER A 130 28.73 -0.28 -17.08
C SER A 130 29.69 -0.39 -15.90
N ASP A 131 30.90 0.12 -16.06
CA ASP A 131 32.06 0.07 -15.16
C ASP A 131 32.22 1.33 -14.29
N HIS A 132 31.26 2.26 -14.36
CA HIS A 132 31.20 3.43 -13.49
C HIS A 132 31.21 3.05 -12.01
N ASN A 133 31.67 3.98 -11.15
CA ASN A 133 31.77 3.74 -9.71
C ASN A 133 30.42 3.36 -9.10
N ASP A 134 30.50 2.73 -7.93
CA ASP A 134 29.32 2.44 -7.10
C ASP A 134 28.60 3.75 -6.77
N ILE A 135 27.27 3.69 -6.72
CA ILE A 135 26.42 4.84 -6.40
C ILE A 135 25.86 4.62 -5.01
N ASP A 136 25.97 5.64 -4.16
CA ASP A 136 25.37 5.61 -2.83
C ASP A 136 23.86 5.84 -2.93
N VAL A 137 23.10 4.85 -2.46
CA VAL A 137 21.63 4.85 -2.47
C VAL A 137 21.03 5.95 -1.58
N PHE A 138 21.75 6.40 -0.55
CA PHE A 138 21.30 7.49 0.32
C PHE A 138 21.48 8.87 -0.33
N ASN A 139 22.31 8.96 -1.38
CA ASN A 139 22.67 10.18 -2.07
C ASN A 139 22.27 10.14 -3.55
N LEU A 140 21.08 9.61 -3.83
CA LEU A 140 20.54 9.60 -5.19
C LEU A 140 20.06 11.00 -5.61
N PRO A 141 20.25 11.39 -6.89
CA PRO A 141 19.68 12.63 -7.39
C PRO A 141 18.15 12.55 -7.40
N LEU A 142 17.51 13.70 -7.17
CA LEU A 142 16.06 13.83 -7.26
C LEU A 142 15.55 13.48 -8.66
N GLY A 143 14.30 12.99 -8.72
CA GLY A 143 13.60 12.79 -9.99
C GLY A 143 13.51 14.08 -10.80
N GLY A 144 13.53 13.95 -12.13
CA GLY A 144 13.53 15.08 -13.04
C GLY A 144 14.88 15.78 -13.15
N SER A 145 15.91 15.03 -13.54
CA SER A 145 17.24 15.58 -13.83
C SER A 145 17.17 16.89 -14.61
N THR A 146 17.97 17.87 -14.18
CA THR A 146 18.10 19.20 -14.83
C THR A 146 18.49 19.09 -16.30
N GLU A 147 19.04 17.96 -16.72
CA GLU A 147 19.41 17.68 -18.09
C GLU A 147 18.22 17.31 -18.99
N TYR A 148 17.04 17.01 -18.44
CA TYR A 148 15.89 16.52 -19.20
C TYR A 148 15.56 17.39 -20.41
N ALA A 149 15.44 18.71 -20.22
CA ALA A 149 15.11 19.65 -21.29
C ALA A 149 16.22 19.71 -22.36
N ASN A 150 17.49 19.72 -21.95
CA ASN A 150 18.64 19.74 -22.85
C ASN A 150 18.74 18.45 -23.67
N ASN A 151 18.53 17.31 -23.02
CA ASN A 151 18.50 16.00 -23.66
C ASN A 151 17.34 15.89 -24.64
N LEU A 152 16.16 16.44 -24.30
CA LEU A 152 15.01 16.45 -25.18
C LEU A 152 15.24 17.34 -26.41
N ASN A 153 15.77 18.55 -26.24
CA ASN A 153 16.15 19.44 -27.33
C ASN A 153 17.15 18.76 -28.28
N THR A 154 18.12 18.04 -27.71
CA THR A 154 19.07 17.24 -28.49
C THR A 154 18.34 16.19 -29.32
N ILE A 155 17.44 15.40 -28.72
CA ILE A 155 16.68 14.36 -29.43
C ILE A 155 15.86 14.93 -30.60
N VAL A 156 15.21 16.08 -30.40
CA VAL A 156 14.37 16.72 -31.43
C VAL A 156 15.21 17.31 -32.57
N SER A 157 16.44 17.75 -32.30
CA SER A 157 17.33 18.32 -33.31
C SER A 157 17.94 17.29 -34.28
N ILE A 158 17.96 16.00 -33.90
CA ILE A 158 18.63 14.95 -34.68
C ILE A 158 17.80 14.58 -35.91
N ARG A 159 18.46 14.56 -37.08
CA ARG A 159 17.85 14.17 -38.37
C ARG A 159 18.26 12.76 -38.85
N ASN A 160 19.27 12.15 -38.24
CA ASN A 160 19.81 10.85 -38.64
C ASN A 160 19.40 9.75 -37.64
N LYS A 161 18.84 8.64 -38.15
CA LYS A 161 18.39 7.50 -37.36
C LYS A 161 19.48 6.89 -36.48
N THR A 162 20.71 6.75 -36.97
CA THR A 162 21.84 6.19 -36.20
C THR A 162 22.22 7.09 -35.03
N GLN A 163 22.29 8.40 -35.27
CA GLN A 163 22.55 9.37 -34.20
C GLN A 163 21.40 9.41 -33.19
N TRP A 164 20.16 9.28 -33.67
CA TRP A 164 18.97 9.25 -32.81
C TRP A 164 18.96 7.99 -31.94
N ASP A 165 19.26 6.82 -32.50
CA ASP A 165 19.31 5.56 -31.73
C ASP A 165 20.40 5.62 -30.66
N LYS A 166 21.58 6.18 -30.98
CA LYS A 166 22.65 6.42 -30.01
C LYS A 166 22.21 7.35 -28.89
N LYS A 167 21.68 8.53 -29.23
CA LYS A 167 21.24 9.51 -28.23
C LYS A 167 20.05 9.04 -27.42
N LYS A 168 19.11 8.31 -28.01
CA LYS A 168 18.02 7.63 -27.29
C LYS A 168 18.57 6.68 -26.22
N THR A 169 19.58 5.88 -26.56
CA THR A 169 20.21 4.98 -25.59
C THR A 169 20.91 5.76 -24.48
N ASP A 170 21.64 6.83 -24.81
CA ASP A 170 22.37 7.63 -23.84
C ASP A 170 21.43 8.39 -22.89
N THR A 171 20.38 9.02 -23.42
CA THR A 171 19.50 9.92 -22.65
C THR A 171 18.30 9.20 -22.05
N GLY A 172 17.90 8.05 -22.58
CA GLY A 172 16.65 7.38 -22.19
C GLY A 172 15.39 8.10 -22.71
N LEU A 173 15.48 8.94 -23.73
CA LEU A 173 14.33 9.68 -24.30
C LEU A 173 14.05 9.28 -25.75
N THR A 174 12.78 9.26 -26.13
CA THR A 174 12.33 8.87 -27.48
C THR A 174 11.56 9.97 -28.21
N LYS A 175 10.79 10.79 -27.49
CA LYS A 175 10.00 11.87 -28.08
C LYS A 175 9.62 12.93 -27.02
N PRO A 176 9.22 14.13 -27.45
CA PRO A 176 8.53 15.08 -26.58
C PRO A 176 7.20 14.51 -26.06
N PRO A 177 6.94 14.58 -24.75
CA PRO A 177 5.61 14.39 -24.17
C PRO A 177 4.57 15.35 -24.73
N LEU A 178 3.34 14.86 -24.90
CA LEU A 178 2.19 15.74 -25.19
C LEU A 178 1.93 16.75 -24.06
N LEU A 179 2.31 16.42 -22.83
CA LEU A 179 2.14 17.27 -21.65
C LEU A 179 2.95 18.57 -21.70
N LEU A 180 4.00 18.65 -22.54
CA LEU A 180 4.75 19.89 -22.73
C LEU A 180 3.95 20.97 -23.46
N ALA A 181 2.80 20.62 -24.06
CA ALA A 181 1.89 21.59 -24.66
C ALA A 181 1.00 22.32 -23.63
N LEU A 182 0.96 21.86 -22.37
CA LEU A 182 0.17 22.49 -21.31
C LEU A 182 0.86 23.74 -20.76
N GLN A 183 0.08 24.59 -20.09
CA GLN A 183 0.62 25.81 -19.46
C GLN A 183 1.60 25.43 -18.33
N PRO A 184 2.89 25.86 -18.38
CA PRO A 184 3.89 25.46 -17.39
C PRO A 184 3.55 25.86 -15.95
N THR A 185 2.85 26.99 -15.77
CA THR A 185 2.41 27.46 -14.45
C THR A 185 1.17 26.72 -13.92
N ARG A 186 0.56 25.86 -14.74
CA ARG A 186 -0.65 25.09 -14.40
C ARG A 186 -0.45 23.57 -14.54
N CYS A 187 0.80 23.12 -14.56
CA CYS A 187 1.18 21.71 -14.56
C CYS A 187 2.47 21.54 -13.75
N LEU A 188 2.66 20.39 -13.07
CA LEU A 188 3.93 20.09 -12.39
C LEU A 188 5.11 19.88 -13.36
N GLY A 189 4.85 19.76 -14.67
CA GLY A 189 5.87 19.56 -15.70
C GLY A 189 6.40 18.12 -15.75
N VAL A 190 7.03 17.73 -16.87
CA VAL A 190 7.60 16.38 -17.02
C VAL A 190 9.04 16.37 -16.51
N PRO A 191 9.47 15.33 -15.75
CA PRO A 191 8.72 14.14 -15.34
C PRO A 191 8.01 14.25 -13.99
N LEU A 192 8.00 15.42 -13.35
CA LEU A 192 7.43 15.60 -12.01
C LEU A 192 5.91 15.34 -11.92
N CYS A 193 5.17 15.49 -13.02
CA CYS A 193 3.75 15.13 -13.09
C CYS A 193 3.52 13.61 -13.24
N MET A 194 4.55 12.79 -13.42
CA MET A 194 4.45 11.32 -13.32
C MET A 194 4.51 10.90 -11.86
N THR A 195 3.88 9.78 -11.51
CA THR A 195 4.02 9.20 -10.15
C THR A 195 4.42 7.75 -10.23
N THR A 196 5.16 7.28 -9.23
CA THR A 196 5.38 5.85 -9.04
C THR A 196 4.08 5.21 -8.56
N ASP A 197 3.54 4.26 -9.31
CA ASP A 197 2.36 3.53 -8.88
C ASP A 197 2.74 2.44 -7.87
N ILE A 198 2.48 2.74 -6.60
CA ILE A 198 2.76 1.84 -5.48
C ILE A 198 1.99 0.50 -5.62
N MET A 199 0.84 0.48 -6.30
CA MET A 199 0.07 -0.75 -6.50
C MET A 199 0.84 -1.75 -7.38
N HIS A 200 1.21 -1.36 -8.60
CA HIS A 200 1.98 -2.23 -9.51
C HIS A 200 3.40 -2.48 -9.00
N LEU A 201 4.00 -1.50 -8.31
CA LEU A 201 5.30 -1.69 -7.67
C LEU A 201 5.27 -2.87 -6.69
N ALA A 202 4.23 -2.95 -5.85
CA ALA A 202 4.02 -4.07 -4.93
C ALA A 202 3.98 -5.42 -5.67
N GLY A 203 3.28 -5.49 -6.80
CA GLY A 203 3.18 -6.69 -7.63
C GLY A 203 4.54 -7.10 -8.22
N ASN A 204 5.30 -6.14 -8.74
CA ASN A 204 6.64 -6.41 -9.30
C ASN A 204 7.65 -6.86 -8.24
N ILE A 205 7.57 -6.31 -7.03
CA ILE A 205 8.39 -6.76 -5.90
C ILE A 205 7.99 -8.17 -5.47
N SER A 206 6.68 -8.44 -5.42
CA SER A 206 6.15 -9.76 -5.07
C SER A 206 6.65 -10.83 -6.02
N ASP A 207 6.56 -10.58 -7.32
CA ASP A 207 7.07 -11.48 -8.37
C ASP A 207 8.58 -11.72 -8.22
N LEU A 208 9.37 -10.65 -8.02
CA LEU A 208 10.81 -10.76 -7.81
C LEU A 208 11.15 -11.65 -6.59
N LEU A 209 10.62 -11.33 -5.42
CA LEU A 209 10.95 -12.03 -4.18
C LEU A 209 10.49 -13.49 -4.21
N ILE A 210 9.27 -13.76 -4.70
CA ILE A 210 8.78 -15.15 -4.82
C ILE A 210 9.65 -15.94 -5.80
N SER A 211 10.04 -15.35 -6.94
CA SER A 211 10.91 -16.03 -7.91
C SER A 211 12.31 -16.33 -7.34
N LEU A 212 12.82 -15.48 -6.45
CA LEU A 212 14.07 -15.74 -5.72
C LEU A 212 13.88 -16.85 -4.68
N TRP A 213 12.85 -16.77 -3.85
CA TRP A 213 12.61 -17.76 -2.78
C TRP A 213 12.24 -19.15 -3.32
N ARG A 214 11.67 -19.23 -4.52
CA ARG A 214 11.39 -20.49 -5.21
C ARG A 214 12.52 -20.97 -6.10
N GLY A 215 13.58 -20.17 -6.29
CA GLY A 215 14.65 -20.52 -7.23
C GLY A 215 14.21 -20.54 -8.70
N THR A 216 13.10 -19.90 -9.06
CA THR A 216 12.50 -19.94 -10.42
C THR A 216 12.86 -18.75 -11.29
N ILE A 217 13.51 -17.73 -10.73
CA ILE A 217 14.07 -16.63 -11.53
C ILE A 217 15.14 -17.17 -12.49
N ASP A 218 15.19 -16.63 -13.72
CA ASP A 218 16.24 -16.96 -14.68
C ASP A 218 17.62 -16.88 -14.02
N HIS A 219 18.51 -17.81 -14.34
CA HIS A 219 19.86 -17.85 -13.78
C HIS A 219 20.88 -18.33 -14.80
N ALA A 220 22.17 -18.07 -14.53
CA ALA A 220 23.25 -18.62 -15.35
C ALA A 220 23.41 -20.12 -15.06
N ALA A 221 23.93 -20.87 -16.03
CA ALA A 221 24.14 -22.32 -15.87
C ALA A 221 25.06 -22.70 -14.71
N ALA A 222 26.00 -21.81 -14.34
CA ALA A 222 26.90 -22.01 -13.20
C ALA A 222 26.34 -21.50 -11.86
N ASP A 223 25.20 -20.80 -11.88
CA ASP A 223 24.56 -20.20 -10.71
C ASP A 223 23.30 -21.00 -10.36
N ASP A 224 23.53 -22.19 -9.80
CA ASP A 224 22.50 -23.17 -9.51
C ASP A 224 21.61 -22.75 -8.31
N PRO A 225 20.27 -22.66 -8.47
CA PRO A 225 19.35 -22.35 -7.40
C PRO A 225 19.40 -23.29 -6.19
N GLU A 226 19.83 -24.54 -6.36
CA GLU A 226 19.99 -25.48 -5.24
C GLU A 226 21.02 -24.98 -4.19
N ARG A 227 21.91 -24.09 -4.58
CA ARG A 227 22.95 -23.52 -3.70
C ARG A 227 22.55 -22.18 -3.09
N TRP A 228 21.37 -21.65 -3.44
CA TRP A 228 20.93 -20.35 -2.94
C TRP A 228 20.34 -20.49 -1.54
N PRO A 229 20.94 -19.88 -0.50
CA PRO A 229 20.43 -19.99 0.87
C PRO A 229 19.05 -19.36 1.05
N TRP A 230 18.62 -18.49 0.13
CA TRP A 230 17.29 -17.86 0.15
C TRP A 230 16.23 -18.64 -0.62
N ALA A 231 16.58 -19.68 -1.38
CA ALA A 231 15.64 -20.47 -2.18
C ALA A 231 14.85 -21.48 -1.31
N VAL A 232 14.33 -21.00 -0.18
CA VAL A 232 13.72 -21.80 0.89
C VAL A 232 12.35 -22.39 0.52
N LEU A 233 11.77 -21.96 -0.59
CA LEU A 233 10.49 -22.44 -1.15
C LEU A 233 10.68 -23.13 -2.51
N ALA A 234 11.91 -23.57 -2.83
CA ALA A 234 12.20 -24.26 -4.08
C ALA A 234 11.62 -25.69 -4.12
N ASP A 235 11.60 -26.37 -2.96
CA ASP A 235 10.96 -27.66 -2.83
C ASP A 235 9.43 -27.54 -2.94
N GLU A 236 8.81 -28.39 -3.77
CA GLU A 236 7.37 -28.32 -4.06
C GLU A 236 6.51 -28.71 -2.84
N GLU A 237 6.95 -29.63 -1.99
CA GLU A 237 6.21 -29.99 -0.77
C GLU A 237 6.22 -28.82 0.22
N VAL A 238 7.38 -28.17 0.41
CA VAL A 238 7.51 -26.96 1.23
C VAL A 238 6.67 -25.81 0.66
N TRP A 239 6.68 -25.62 -0.66
CA TRP A 239 5.89 -24.58 -1.32
C TRP A 239 4.38 -24.77 -1.13
N HIS A 240 3.89 -26.00 -1.28
CA HIS A 240 2.48 -26.32 -1.05
C HIS A 240 2.09 -26.17 0.43
N ALA A 241 2.93 -26.63 1.36
CA ALA A 241 2.70 -26.44 2.80
C ALA A 241 2.66 -24.96 3.19
N HIS A 242 3.52 -24.13 2.58
CA HIS A 242 3.49 -22.68 2.74
C HIS A 242 2.20 -22.06 2.15
N GLY A 243 1.75 -22.57 0.99
CA GLY A 243 0.48 -22.21 0.39
C GLY A 243 -0.73 -22.45 1.32
N ASP A 244 -0.74 -23.60 1.99
CA ASP A 244 -1.77 -23.97 2.97
C ASP A 244 -1.72 -23.04 4.19
N ALA A 245 -0.52 -22.72 4.69
CA ALA A 245 -0.35 -21.79 5.80
C ALA A 245 -0.88 -20.38 5.47
N VAL A 246 -0.68 -19.90 4.23
CA VAL A 246 -1.23 -18.62 3.75
C VAL A 246 -2.76 -18.64 3.75
N GLU A 247 -3.38 -19.70 3.23
CA GLU A 247 -4.84 -19.82 3.21
C GLU A 247 -5.42 -19.92 4.63
N GLN A 248 -4.77 -20.69 5.50
CA GLN A 248 -5.16 -20.84 6.91
C GLN A 248 -5.07 -19.51 7.67
N ALA A 249 -4.02 -18.71 7.45
CA ALA A 249 -3.88 -17.39 8.04
C ALA A 249 -5.04 -16.45 7.65
N GLY A 250 -5.64 -16.66 6.47
CA GLY A 250 -6.79 -15.92 5.96
C GLY A 250 -8.04 -15.98 6.86
N HIS A 251 -8.19 -16.99 7.72
CA HIS A 251 -9.31 -17.07 8.68
C HIS A 251 -9.25 -16.00 9.79
N TYR A 252 -8.04 -15.56 10.12
CA TYR A 252 -7.78 -14.57 11.15
C TYR A 252 -7.85 -13.13 10.62
N LEU A 253 -8.06 -12.96 9.31
CA LEU A 253 -8.18 -11.65 8.68
C LEU A 253 -9.62 -11.12 8.75
N PRO A 254 -9.82 -9.88 9.24
CA PRO A 254 -11.12 -9.22 9.21
C PRO A 254 -11.65 -9.09 7.79
N THR A 255 -12.98 -9.10 7.60
CA THR A 255 -13.58 -8.82 6.27
C THR A 255 -13.28 -7.40 5.78
N SER A 256 -12.94 -6.48 6.68
CA SER A 256 -12.44 -5.15 6.29
C SER A 256 -11.08 -5.20 5.59
N TYR A 257 -10.41 -6.36 5.57
CA TYR A 257 -9.16 -6.59 4.86
C TYR A 257 -9.39 -7.12 3.43
N ASP A 258 -10.61 -7.00 2.92
CA ASP A 258 -11.10 -7.55 1.66
C ASP A 258 -11.30 -9.08 1.74
N ARG A 259 -10.99 -9.85 0.69
CA ARG A 259 -11.20 -11.30 0.69
C ARG A 259 -10.07 -12.03 1.41
N LYS A 260 -10.30 -13.30 1.77
CA LYS A 260 -9.21 -14.16 2.27
C LYS A 260 -8.20 -14.38 1.14
N PRO A 261 -6.89 -14.26 1.41
CA PRO A 261 -5.88 -14.69 0.45
C PRO A 261 -6.06 -16.19 0.21
N ARG A 262 -6.10 -16.57 -1.07
CA ARG A 262 -6.15 -17.99 -1.44
C ARG A 262 -4.79 -18.64 -1.25
N ASN A 263 -4.77 -19.98 -1.27
CA ASN A 263 -3.53 -20.74 -1.35
C ASN A 263 -2.69 -20.21 -2.53
N ILE A 264 -1.52 -19.66 -2.21
CA ILE A 264 -0.66 -19.02 -3.20
C ILE A 264 -0.02 -20.05 -4.14
N ALA A 265 0.30 -21.25 -3.66
CA ALA A 265 0.87 -22.32 -4.47
C ALA A 265 -0.09 -22.74 -5.59
N ASP A 266 -1.37 -22.88 -5.28
CA ASP A 266 -2.38 -23.29 -6.24
C ASP A 266 -2.78 -22.19 -7.23
N LYS A 267 -2.70 -20.93 -6.80
CA LYS A 267 -3.33 -19.81 -7.50
C LYS A 267 -2.36 -18.83 -8.16
N ILE A 268 -1.07 -18.89 -7.87
CA ILE A 268 -0.07 -17.97 -8.45
C ILE A 268 -0.13 -17.94 -9.98
N ASN A 269 -0.35 -19.10 -10.62
CA ASN A 269 -0.45 -19.25 -12.07
C ASN A 269 -1.90 -19.12 -12.63
N THR A 270 -2.92 -19.07 -11.77
CA THR A 270 -4.34 -19.09 -12.15
C THR A 270 -5.10 -17.87 -11.60
N HIS A 271 -4.53 -16.68 -11.79
CA HIS A 271 -5.11 -15.38 -11.41
C HIS A 271 -5.08 -15.07 -9.91
N TYR A 272 -3.92 -15.16 -9.27
CA TYR A 272 -3.69 -14.51 -7.98
C TYR A 272 -3.76 -12.99 -8.15
N LYS A 273 -4.61 -12.32 -7.37
CA LYS A 273 -4.89 -10.89 -7.58
C LYS A 273 -3.81 -10.02 -6.96
N THR A 274 -3.63 -8.81 -7.50
CA THR A 274 -2.66 -7.82 -7.00
C THR A 274 -2.82 -7.53 -5.51
N TRP A 275 -4.05 -7.42 -5.00
CA TRP A 275 -4.27 -7.18 -3.57
C TRP A 275 -3.94 -8.41 -2.71
N GLU A 276 -4.08 -9.63 -3.23
CA GLU A 276 -3.67 -10.85 -2.52
C GLU A 276 -2.15 -10.91 -2.40
N PHE A 277 -1.42 -10.56 -3.47
CA PHE A 277 0.03 -10.40 -3.41
C PHE A 277 0.45 -9.36 -2.38
N GLN A 278 -0.25 -8.22 -2.31
CA GLN A 278 0.06 -7.19 -1.33
C GLN A 278 -0.13 -7.64 0.10
N ILE A 279 -1.26 -8.29 0.40
CA ILE A 279 -1.49 -8.85 1.73
C ILE A 279 -0.44 -9.92 2.02
N TYR A 280 -0.21 -10.85 1.11
CA TYR A 280 0.79 -11.89 1.32
C TYR A 280 2.18 -11.28 1.60
N ILE A 281 2.75 -10.50 0.67
CA ILE A 281 4.13 -10.00 0.76
C ILE A 281 4.32 -8.90 1.80
N PHE A 282 3.37 -8.01 2.04
CA PHE A 282 3.61 -6.88 2.95
C PHE A 282 2.98 -7.08 4.33
N THR A 283 2.41 -8.25 4.62
CA THR A 283 1.88 -8.56 5.95
C THR A 283 2.04 -10.01 6.41
N LEU A 284 1.64 -11.00 5.62
CA LEU A 284 1.64 -12.40 6.06
C LEU A 284 3.02 -13.04 5.97
N ALA A 285 3.73 -12.85 4.87
CA ALA A 285 5.02 -13.46 4.61
C ALA A 285 6.12 -13.09 5.63
N PRO A 286 6.22 -11.87 6.18
CA PRO A 286 7.14 -11.60 7.29
C PRO A 286 6.87 -12.49 8.50
N ILE A 287 5.58 -12.70 8.82
CA ILE A 287 5.18 -13.59 9.89
C ILE A 287 5.54 -15.02 9.50
N LEU A 288 5.11 -15.52 8.33
CA LEU A 288 5.21 -16.92 7.89
C LEU A 288 6.64 -17.37 7.52
N LEU A 289 7.50 -16.46 7.06
CA LEU A 289 8.89 -16.78 6.69
C LEU A 289 9.88 -16.58 7.83
N TYR A 290 9.45 -16.10 9.00
CA TYR A 290 10.29 -16.09 10.20
C TYR A 290 10.73 -17.52 10.55
N SER A 291 12.03 -17.70 10.80
CA SER A 291 12.72 -19.00 10.99
C SER A 291 12.66 -19.96 9.79
N VAL A 292 12.16 -19.53 8.63
CA VAL A 292 12.21 -20.29 7.36
C VAL A 292 13.26 -19.68 6.45
N LEU A 293 13.17 -18.37 6.22
CA LEU A 293 14.18 -17.62 5.48
C LEU A 293 15.36 -17.31 6.42
N PRO A 294 16.63 -17.44 5.98
CA PRO A 294 17.75 -17.17 6.88
C PRO A 294 17.72 -15.72 7.38
N THR A 295 18.16 -15.51 8.62
CA THR A 295 17.94 -14.26 9.38
C THR A 295 18.37 -13.00 8.63
N SER A 296 19.50 -13.01 7.92
CA SER A 296 19.97 -11.85 7.15
C SER A 296 19.01 -11.46 6.02
N TYR A 297 18.50 -12.45 5.28
CA TYR A 297 17.53 -12.24 4.20
C TYR A 297 16.16 -11.82 4.74
N TRP A 298 15.74 -12.41 5.85
CA TRP A 298 14.47 -12.07 6.50
C TRP A 298 14.48 -10.67 7.12
N ALA A 299 15.56 -10.29 7.81
CA ALA A 299 15.70 -8.95 8.39
C ALA A 299 15.76 -7.88 7.29
N ASN A 300 16.51 -8.12 6.21
CA ASN A 300 16.51 -7.25 5.03
C ASN A 300 15.09 -7.10 4.45
N TYR A 301 14.39 -8.22 4.23
CA TYR A 301 13.01 -8.20 3.75
C TYR A 301 12.06 -7.42 4.68
N CYS A 302 12.24 -7.51 5.99
CA CYS A 302 11.44 -6.73 6.93
C CYS A 302 11.63 -5.21 6.78
N LYS A 303 12.84 -4.73 6.42
CA LYS A 303 13.07 -3.30 6.12
C LYS A 303 12.21 -2.82 4.96
N LEU A 304 12.17 -3.60 3.87
CA LEU A 304 11.28 -3.34 2.74
C LEU A 304 9.82 -3.30 3.19
N VAL A 305 9.38 -4.30 3.95
CA VAL A 305 7.98 -4.37 4.38
C VAL A 305 7.60 -3.17 5.23
N ARG A 306 8.42 -2.81 6.21
CA ARG A 306 8.14 -1.66 7.07
C ARG A 306 8.11 -0.36 6.29
N GLY A 307 9.11 -0.12 5.45
CA GLY A 307 9.15 1.09 4.62
C GLY A 307 7.93 1.17 3.71
N PHE A 308 7.53 0.07 3.08
CA PHE A 308 6.34 0.01 2.23
C PHE A 308 5.04 0.24 3.01
N GLN A 309 4.90 -0.36 4.20
CA GLN A 309 3.75 -0.14 5.10
C GLN A 309 3.62 1.34 5.49
N ILE A 310 4.73 2.00 5.82
CA ILE A 310 4.74 3.45 6.09
C ILE A 310 4.22 4.20 4.86
N MET A 311 4.79 3.95 3.68
CA MET A 311 4.46 4.66 2.45
C MET A 311 3.02 4.42 1.96
N CYS A 312 2.38 3.33 2.38
CA CYS A 312 0.97 3.07 2.06
C CYS A 312 -0.03 3.91 2.88
N GLN A 313 0.39 4.64 3.91
CA GLN A 313 -0.53 5.44 4.72
C GLN A 313 -1.11 6.63 3.95
N SER A 314 -2.33 7.03 4.30
CA SER A 314 -3.01 8.18 3.69
C SER A 314 -2.50 9.54 4.20
N LYS A 315 -1.75 9.52 5.31
CA LYS A 315 -1.11 10.67 5.95
C LYS A 315 0.29 10.24 6.39
N LEU A 316 1.27 11.10 6.20
CA LEU A 316 2.67 10.84 6.53
C LEU A 316 3.21 12.01 7.34
N THR A 317 3.88 11.71 8.44
CA THR A 317 4.68 12.71 9.18
C THR A 317 6.09 12.77 8.63
N MET A 318 6.83 13.86 8.90
CA MET A 318 8.24 13.92 8.49
C MET A 318 9.09 12.84 9.15
N ALA A 319 8.86 12.52 10.43
CA ALA A 319 9.58 11.44 11.10
C ALA A 319 9.38 10.10 10.38
N GLN A 320 8.13 9.78 9.99
CA GLN A 320 7.83 8.57 9.22
C GLN A 320 8.52 8.55 7.85
N LEU A 321 8.63 9.69 7.17
CA LEU A 321 9.33 9.78 5.89
C LEU A 321 10.83 9.53 6.05
N VAL A 322 11.46 10.03 7.12
CA VAL A 322 12.88 9.77 7.44
C VAL A 322 13.10 8.30 7.76
N ASP A 323 12.23 7.70 8.57
CA ASP A 323 12.28 6.26 8.88
C ASP A 323 12.16 5.42 7.60
N ALA A 324 11.15 5.72 6.76
CA ALA A 324 10.94 5.00 5.50
C ALA A 324 12.13 5.17 4.55
N HIS A 325 12.73 6.35 4.47
CA HIS A 325 13.89 6.58 3.60
C HIS A 325 15.07 5.70 4.03
N THR A 326 15.35 5.70 5.33
CA THR A 326 16.43 4.92 5.93
C THR A 326 16.23 3.42 5.70
N LEU A 327 15.02 2.91 5.94
CA LEU A 327 14.66 1.51 5.76
C LEU A 327 14.77 1.07 4.30
N LEU A 328 14.20 1.85 3.36
CA LEU A 328 14.13 1.48 1.95
C LEU A 328 15.49 1.57 1.25
N CYS A 329 16.30 2.58 1.58
CA CYS A 329 17.67 2.70 1.05
C CYS A 329 18.56 1.57 1.59
N SER A 330 18.50 1.31 2.90
CA SER A 330 19.23 0.18 3.51
C SER A 330 18.82 -1.14 2.87
N TRP A 331 17.52 -1.33 2.63
CA TRP A 331 17.01 -2.52 1.98
C TRP A 331 17.63 -2.75 0.59
N GLU A 332 17.60 -1.76 -0.30
CA GLU A 332 18.18 -1.88 -1.66
C GLU A 332 19.69 -2.16 -1.60
N ARG A 333 20.42 -1.43 -0.76
CA ARG A 333 21.87 -1.61 -0.59
C ARG A 333 22.23 -3.02 -0.16
N GLU A 334 21.53 -3.55 0.84
CA GLU A 334 21.73 -4.90 1.34
C GLU A 334 21.22 -5.96 0.38
N PHE A 335 20.10 -5.72 -0.30
CA PHE A 335 19.59 -6.62 -1.34
C PHE A 335 20.66 -6.85 -2.42
N GLU A 336 21.34 -5.77 -2.83
CA GLU A 336 22.46 -5.86 -3.76
C GLU A 336 23.65 -6.66 -3.20
N LEU A 337 23.91 -6.60 -1.90
CA LEU A 337 24.97 -7.38 -1.25
C LEU A 337 24.63 -8.86 -1.12
N ILE A 338 23.39 -9.20 -0.73
CA ILE A 338 23.06 -10.56 -0.30
C ILE A 338 22.42 -11.42 -1.40
N TYR A 339 21.67 -10.81 -2.34
CA TYR A 339 21.07 -11.51 -3.49
C TYR A 339 21.89 -11.33 -4.76
N TYR A 340 22.15 -10.08 -5.17
CA TYR A 340 22.95 -9.79 -6.37
C TYR A 340 24.42 -10.20 -6.17
N GLN A 341 24.97 -10.01 -4.97
CA GLN A 341 26.34 -10.39 -4.59
C GLN A 341 27.43 -9.79 -5.49
N LEU A 342 27.08 -8.71 -6.21
CA LEU A 342 27.97 -8.04 -7.15
C LEU A 342 28.53 -8.98 -8.23
N LEU A 343 27.77 -10.02 -8.62
CA LEU A 343 28.14 -10.94 -9.69
C LEU A 343 27.43 -10.55 -10.98
N GLU A 344 28.16 -10.37 -12.09
CA GLU A 344 27.58 -10.01 -13.38
C GLU A 344 26.41 -10.92 -13.77
N ASP A 345 26.57 -12.22 -13.51
CA ASP A 345 25.57 -13.23 -13.82
C ASP A 345 24.26 -13.05 -13.05
N ARG A 346 24.26 -12.33 -11.92
CA ARG A 346 23.09 -12.02 -11.08
C ARG A 346 22.61 -10.58 -11.18
N ILE A 347 23.21 -9.73 -12.02
CA ILE A 347 22.81 -8.32 -12.12
C ILE A 347 21.33 -8.12 -12.47
N HIS A 348 20.71 -9.13 -13.10
CA HIS A 348 19.29 -9.12 -13.44
C HIS A 348 18.35 -9.35 -12.26
N PHE A 349 18.87 -9.70 -11.09
CA PHE A 349 18.11 -9.72 -9.84
C PHE A 349 17.73 -8.30 -9.40
N VAL A 350 18.56 -7.30 -9.75
CA VAL A 350 18.23 -5.88 -9.52
C VAL A 350 17.26 -5.41 -10.61
N ARG A 351 16.00 -5.85 -10.48
CA ARG A 351 14.93 -5.43 -11.38
C ARG A 351 14.57 -3.96 -11.14
N PRO A 352 13.91 -3.29 -12.12
CA PRO A 352 13.46 -1.90 -11.97
C PRO A 352 12.65 -1.60 -10.71
N CYS A 353 11.90 -2.58 -10.20
CA CYS A 353 11.15 -2.42 -8.96
C CYS A 353 12.04 -2.25 -7.72
N VAL A 354 13.26 -2.79 -7.69
CA VAL A 354 14.20 -2.60 -6.59
C VAL A 354 14.56 -1.13 -6.46
N HIS A 355 15.02 -0.54 -7.57
CA HIS A 355 15.39 0.89 -7.62
C HIS A 355 14.20 1.85 -7.50
N GLN A 356 12.98 1.45 -7.89
CA GLN A 356 11.80 2.33 -7.77
C GLN A 356 11.36 2.56 -6.33
N VAL A 357 11.65 1.62 -5.43
CA VAL A 357 11.24 1.70 -4.03
C VAL A 357 11.87 2.90 -3.32
N VAL A 358 13.14 3.21 -3.58
CA VAL A 358 13.83 4.33 -2.93
C VAL A 358 13.29 5.70 -3.33
N HIS A 359 12.66 5.80 -4.50
CA HIS A 359 12.02 7.05 -4.94
C HIS A 359 10.69 7.33 -4.24
N LEU A 360 10.07 6.35 -3.56
CA LEU A 360 8.77 6.53 -2.91
C LEU A 360 8.76 7.71 -1.92
N VAL A 361 9.82 7.85 -1.12
CA VAL A 361 9.88 8.91 -0.09
C VAL A 361 10.07 10.28 -0.72
N SER A 362 11.04 10.44 -1.62
CA SER A 362 11.26 11.71 -2.32
C SER A 362 10.02 12.12 -3.09
N GLU A 363 9.34 11.17 -3.73
CA GLU A 363 8.06 11.43 -4.41
C GLU A 363 6.98 11.90 -3.44
N ALA A 364 6.86 11.25 -2.28
CA ALA A 364 5.85 11.62 -1.30
C ALA A 364 6.06 13.02 -0.69
N VAL A 365 7.32 13.46 -0.53
CA VAL A 365 7.64 14.83 -0.11
C VAL A 365 7.09 15.85 -1.12
N HIS A 366 7.20 15.56 -2.42
CA HIS A 366 6.77 16.49 -3.47
C HIS A 366 5.27 16.38 -3.80
N LYS A 367 4.69 15.19 -3.67
CA LYS A 367 3.39 14.84 -4.28
C LYS A 367 2.34 14.39 -3.26
N GLY A 368 2.75 14.21 -2.00
CA GLY A 368 1.95 13.59 -0.96
C GLY A 368 1.96 12.06 -1.06
N PRO A 369 1.25 11.37 -0.15
CA PRO A 369 1.37 9.92 0.00
C PRO A 369 1.02 9.14 -1.27
N PRO A 370 1.82 8.14 -1.67
CA PRO A 370 1.65 7.46 -2.97
C PRO A 370 0.34 6.69 -3.08
N ILE A 371 -0.25 6.25 -1.95
CA ILE A 371 -1.58 5.63 -1.92
C ILE A 371 -2.67 6.55 -2.52
N CYS A 372 -2.48 7.87 -2.41
CA CYS A 372 -3.36 8.91 -2.98
C CYS A 372 -3.12 9.14 -4.48
N THR A 373 -2.30 8.34 -5.14
CA THR A 373 -2.15 8.35 -6.61
C THR A 373 -2.12 6.94 -7.20
N ALA A 374 -2.39 5.93 -6.38
CA ALA A 374 -2.36 4.54 -6.76
C ALA A 374 -3.43 4.20 -7.80
N GLN A 375 -3.14 3.25 -8.67
CA GLN A 375 -4.01 2.94 -9.81
C GLN A 375 -5.19 2.00 -9.54
N TRP A 376 -5.47 1.71 -8.25
CA TRP A 376 -6.64 0.92 -7.87
C TRP A 376 -7.93 1.42 -8.52
N THR A 377 -8.13 2.74 -8.55
CA THR A 377 -9.33 3.33 -9.13
C THR A 377 -9.46 3.06 -10.63
N MET A 378 -8.35 2.99 -11.37
CA MET A 378 -8.39 2.63 -12.79
C MET A 378 -8.88 1.19 -12.97
N GLU A 379 -8.28 0.23 -12.27
CA GLU A 379 -8.67 -1.18 -12.32
C GLU A 379 -10.14 -1.40 -11.91
N HIS A 380 -10.57 -0.75 -10.82
CA HIS A 380 -11.97 -0.81 -10.40
C HIS A 380 -12.90 -0.17 -11.44
N THR A 381 -12.49 0.92 -12.10
CA THR A 381 -13.30 1.55 -13.15
C THR A 381 -13.42 0.66 -14.37
N ILE A 382 -12.35 -0.01 -14.78
CA ILE A 382 -12.36 -1.03 -15.84
C ILE A 382 -13.36 -2.14 -15.50
N GLY A 383 -13.29 -2.71 -14.28
CA GLY A 383 -14.24 -3.75 -13.83
C GLY A 383 -15.69 -3.27 -13.84
N ASN A 384 -15.96 -2.12 -13.23
CA ASN A 384 -17.30 -1.52 -13.15
C ASN A 384 -17.91 -1.22 -14.53
N LEU A 385 -17.10 -0.79 -15.50
CA LEU A 385 -17.55 -0.53 -16.86
C LEU A 385 -17.70 -1.82 -17.67
N GLY A 386 -16.85 -2.82 -17.41
CA GLY A 386 -16.99 -4.17 -17.96
C GLY A 386 -18.33 -4.83 -17.60
N GLU A 387 -18.75 -4.71 -16.34
CA GLU A 387 -20.06 -5.18 -15.85
C GLU A 387 -21.26 -4.47 -16.50
N GLN A 388 -21.04 -3.30 -17.10
CA GLN A 388 -22.09 -2.51 -17.77
C GLN A 388 -22.21 -2.81 -19.27
N ILE A 389 -21.33 -3.66 -19.83
CA ILE A 389 -21.43 -4.06 -21.24
C ILE A 389 -22.68 -4.93 -21.42
N ARG A 390 -23.67 -4.40 -22.15
CA ARG A 390 -24.95 -5.07 -22.42
C ARG A 390 -25.09 -5.53 -23.87
N GLN A 391 -24.21 -5.10 -24.77
CA GLN A 391 -24.25 -5.44 -26.19
C GLN A 391 -22.95 -6.12 -26.67
N PRO A 392 -22.89 -7.46 -26.67
CA PRO A 392 -21.70 -8.22 -27.07
C PRO A 392 -21.26 -8.00 -28.52
N SER A 393 -22.17 -7.61 -29.42
CA SER A 393 -21.89 -7.44 -30.85
C SER A 393 -21.22 -6.11 -31.21
N LYS A 394 -21.37 -5.07 -30.35
CA LYS A 394 -20.73 -3.75 -30.51
C LYS A 394 -20.18 -3.25 -29.18
N PRO A 395 -19.28 -4.02 -28.52
CA PRO A 395 -18.94 -3.81 -27.13
C PRO A 395 -18.26 -2.45 -26.91
N TYR A 396 -17.40 -2.00 -27.83
CA TYR A 396 -16.71 -0.72 -27.69
C TYR A 396 -17.63 0.49 -27.85
N ALA A 397 -18.57 0.44 -28.80
CA ALA A 397 -19.55 1.53 -28.96
C ALA A 397 -20.45 1.60 -27.73
N ASN A 398 -20.96 0.45 -27.26
CA ASN A 398 -21.76 0.39 -26.04
C ASN A 398 -20.98 0.92 -24.82
N LEU A 399 -19.71 0.54 -24.67
CA LEU A 399 -18.84 1.03 -23.60
C LEU A 399 -18.67 2.56 -23.64
N SER A 400 -18.47 3.15 -24.83
CA SER A 400 -18.42 4.62 -24.99
C SER A 400 -19.74 5.29 -24.58
N HIS A 401 -20.89 4.72 -24.95
CA HIS A 401 -22.20 5.23 -24.54
C HIS A 401 -22.41 5.13 -23.02
N GLU A 402 -22.04 4.00 -22.40
CA GLU A 402 -22.12 3.84 -20.94
C GLU A 402 -21.18 4.83 -20.23
N GLY A 403 -19.99 5.11 -20.79
CA GLY A 403 -19.09 6.14 -20.25
C GLY A 403 -19.72 7.54 -20.24
N VAL A 404 -20.37 7.95 -21.33
CA VAL A 404 -21.10 9.23 -21.40
C VAL A 404 -22.24 9.26 -20.39
N ARG A 405 -23.05 8.19 -20.34
CA ARG A 405 -24.17 8.06 -19.40
C ARG A 405 -23.69 8.14 -17.95
N TRP A 406 -22.61 7.45 -17.62
CA TRP A 406 -21.99 7.49 -16.30
C TRP A 406 -21.59 8.92 -15.94
N CYS A 407 -20.88 9.63 -16.83
CA CYS A 407 -20.52 11.04 -16.60
C CYS A 407 -21.75 11.91 -16.31
N GLN A 408 -22.83 11.75 -17.08
CA GLN A 408 -24.07 12.52 -16.91
C GLN A 408 -24.76 12.22 -15.58
N VAL A 409 -25.04 10.93 -15.31
CA VAL A 409 -25.73 10.48 -14.08
C VAL A 409 -24.95 10.89 -12.84
N ASN A 410 -23.64 10.64 -12.83
CA ASN A 410 -22.83 10.94 -11.66
C ASN A 410 -22.65 12.44 -11.44
N SER A 411 -22.61 13.25 -12.49
CA SER A 411 -22.59 14.70 -12.35
C SER A 411 -23.91 15.21 -11.78
N LEU A 412 -25.04 14.67 -12.23
CA LEU A 412 -26.36 14.99 -11.68
C LEU A 412 -26.45 14.62 -10.19
N LEU A 413 -26.07 13.39 -9.82
CA LEU A 413 -26.06 12.94 -8.43
C LEU A 413 -25.07 13.72 -7.54
N SER A 414 -23.98 14.23 -8.11
CA SER A 414 -23.03 15.09 -7.38
C SER A 414 -23.61 16.48 -7.12
N ILE A 415 -24.43 17.02 -8.03
CA ILE A 415 -25.06 18.34 -7.93
C ILE A 415 -26.33 18.27 -7.08
N MET A 416 -27.07 17.16 -7.16
CA MET A 416 -28.35 16.93 -6.49
C MET A 416 -28.31 15.59 -5.70
N PRO A 417 -27.63 15.55 -4.53
CA PRO A 417 -27.49 14.33 -3.74
C PRO A 417 -28.81 13.72 -3.28
N GLU A 418 -29.88 14.51 -3.18
CA GLU A 418 -31.24 14.06 -2.84
C GLU A 418 -31.84 13.08 -3.86
N LEU A 419 -31.29 13.03 -5.08
CA LEU A 419 -31.67 12.04 -6.10
C LEU A 419 -31.00 10.68 -5.86
N ASP A 420 -30.00 10.61 -4.96
CA ASP A 420 -29.32 9.38 -4.62
C ASP A 420 -30.12 8.55 -3.61
N SER A 421 -30.89 7.59 -4.11
CA SER A 421 -31.64 6.64 -3.29
C SER A 421 -30.79 5.55 -2.63
N SER A 422 -29.47 5.52 -2.87
CA SER A 422 -28.56 4.52 -2.28
C SER A 422 -28.17 4.81 -0.84
N ASN A 423 -28.38 6.04 -0.34
CA ASN A 423 -28.03 6.43 1.01
C ASN A 423 -29.11 5.98 2.03
N THR A 424 -29.19 4.68 2.29
CA THR A 424 -29.97 4.15 3.40
C THR A 424 -29.24 4.54 4.69
N GLY A 425 -29.86 5.34 5.57
CA GLY A 425 -29.29 5.75 6.85
C GLY A 425 -28.89 4.58 7.76
N LEU A 426 -28.56 4.87 9.03
CA LEU A 426 -28.14 3.82 9.95
C LEU A 426 -29.17 2.68 10.04
N PRO A 427 -28.74 1.40 10.03
CA PRO A 427 -29.67 0.27 10.09
C PRO A 427 -30.61 0.37 11.29
N TYR A 428 -31.88 -0.02 11.10
CA TYR A 428 -32.88 0.01 12.16
C TYR A 428 -32.34 -0.54 13.49
N SER A 429 -32.48 0.23 14.57
CA SER A 429 -32.04 -0.05 15.95
C SER A 429 -30.52 -0.12 16.21
N SER A 430 -29.72 0.50 15.34
CA SER A 430 -28.37 0.95 15.71
C SER A 430 -28.42 2.00 16.82
N VAL A 431 -27.34 2.12 17.59
CA VAL A 431 -27.16 3.20 18.56
C VAL A 431 -25.95 4.02 18.14
N ASP A 432 -26.20 5.27 17.75
CA ASP A 432 -25.14 6.24 17.47
C ASP A 432 -24.48 6.64 18.81
N LEU A 433 -23.15 6.54 18.86
CA LEU A 433 -22.34 6.86 20.03
C LEU A 433 -21.61 8.21 19.86
N GLY A 434 -21.85 8.92 18.75
CA GLY A 434 -21.11 10.10 18.34
C GLY A 434 -19.74 9.77 17.74
N ASP A 435 -19.10 10.79 17.17
CA ASP A 435 -17.76 10.74 16.55
C ASP A 435 -17.59 9.67 15.45
N GLY A 436 -18.69 9.19 14.86
CA GLY A 436 -18.70 8.13 13.85
C GLY A 436 -18.69 6.71 14.42
N TYR A 437 -18.78 6.54 15.75
CA TYR A 437 -18.93 5.22 16.36
C TYR A 437 -20.41 4.82 16.43
N THR A 438 -20.72 3.57 16.10
CA THR A 438 -22.11 3.09 16.13
C THR A 438 -22.21 1.64 16.56
N LEU A 439 -23.02 1.34 17.58
CA LEU A 439 -23.38 -0.04 17.92
C LEU A 439 -24.44 -0.56 16.96
N LEU A 440 -24.20 -1.71 16.34
CA LEU A 440 -25.14 -2.31 15.37
C LEU A 440 -26.11 -3.29 16.05
N HIS A 441 -27.27 -3.51 15.41
CA HIS A 441 -28.44 -4.22 15.97
C HIS A 441 -28.16 -5.55 16.71
N LYS A 442 -27.13 -6.31 16.33
CA LYS A 442 -26.87 -7.67 16.87
C LYS A 442 -26.55 -7.62 18.37
N ARG A 443 -27.59 -7.61 19.21
CA ARG A 443 -27.59 -7.41 20.67
C ARG A 443 -28.29 -8.56 21.39
N SER A 444 -28.02 -8.74 22.69
CA SER A 444 -28.76 -9.67 23.54
C SER A 444 -30.22 -9.23 23.72
N LYS A 445 -31.16 -10.18 23.70
CA LYS A 445 -32.58 -9.89 23.92
C LYS A 445 -32.82 -9.39 25.34
N HIS A 446 -32.22 -10.07 26.31
CA HIS A 446 -32.37 -9.79 27.74
C HIS A 446 -31.08 -9.22 28.33
N SER A 447 -31.23 -8.49 29.44
CA SER A 447 -30.11 -8.06 30.26
C SER A 447 -29.60 -9.23 31.10
N VAL A 448 -28.28 -9.32 31.26
CA VAL A 448 -27.59 -10.42 31.94
C VAL A 448 -26.91 -9.88 33.20
N THR A 449 -26.97 -10.66 34.28
CA THR A 449 -26.19 -10.42 35.50
C THR A 449 -24.83 -11.05 35.33
N LEU A 450 -23.77 -10.26 35.50
CA LEU A 450 -22.40 -10.72 35.30
C LEU A 450 -21.89 -11.48 36.53
N ARG A 451 -20.95 -12.40 36.29
CA ARG A 451 -20.30 -13.22 37.32
C ARG A 451 -18.82 -13.37 37.01
N GLY A 452 -18.01 -13.68 38.03
CA GLY A 452 -16.57 -13.94 37.86
C GLY A 452 -15.78 -12.74 37.36
N GLY A 453 -14.78 -12.99 36.51
CA GLY A 453 -13.84 -11.97 36.02
C GLY A 453 -14.51 -10.80 35.29
N GLU A 454 -15.59 -11.04 34.53
CA GLU A 454 -16.34 -9.96 33.85
C GLU A 454 -16.93 -8.95 34.84
N ALA A 455 -17.48 -9.43 35.96
CA ALA A 455 -18.07 -8.57 36.99
C ALA A 455 -17.00 -7.77 37.75
N ILE A 456 -15.85 -8.41 38.05
CA ILE A 456 -14.72 -7.77 38.71
C ILE A 456 -14.16 -6.64 37.83
N ALA A 457 -13.90 -6.91 36.55
CA ALA A 457 -13.35 -5.91 35.63
C ALA A 457 -14.28 -4.70 35.46
N ILE A 458 -15.60 -4.92 35.37
CA ILE A 458 -16.58 -3.81 35.28
C ILE A 458 -16.67 -3.04 36.60
N SER A 459 -16.64 -3.74 37.74
CA SER A 459 -16.61 -3.08 39.06
C SER A 459 -15.37 -2.21 39.23
N GLN A 460 -14.20 -2.68 38.78
CA GLN A 460 -12.95 -1.92 38.81
C GLN A 460 -13.03 -0.68 37.90
N PHE A 461 -13.58 -0.83 36.69
CA PHE A 461 -13.76 0.27 35.74
C PHE A 461 -14.71 1.36 36.24
N LEU A 462 -15.82 0.98 36.90
CA LEU A 462 -16.78 1.94 37.46
C LEU A 462 -16.26 2.64 38.72
N GLY A 463 -15.25 2.06 39.38
CA GLY A 463 -14.68 2.58 40.62
C GLY A 463 -15.52 2.24 41.87
N PRO A 464 -15.00 2.58 43.06
CA PRO A 464 -15.64 2.26 44.33
C PRO A 464 -17.02 2.93 44.46
N GLY A 465 -17.97 2.23 45.10
CA GLY A 465 -19.32 2.75 45.36
C GLY A 465 -20.38 2.45 44.28
N HIS A 466 -19.98 1.94 43.11
CA HIS A 466 -20.91 1.58 42.04
C HIS A 466 -21.33 0.11 42.10
N VAL A 467 -22.64 -0.14 41.98
CA VAL A 467 -23.17 -1.51 41.81
C VAL A 467 -23.06 -1.92 40.34
N VAL A 468 -22.49 -3.09 40.07
CA VAL A 468 -22.39 -3.63 38.71
C VAL A 468 -23.80 -3.80 38.11
N PRO A 469 -24.16 -3.05 37.05
CA PRO A 469 -25.50 -3.09 36.50
C PRO A 469 -25.75 -4.38 35.71
N ARG A 470 -27.02 -4.72 35.50
CA ARG A 470 -27.39 -5.72 34.49
C ARG A 470 -27.14 -5.14 33.10
N ILE A 471 -26.37 -5.86 32.29
CA ILE A 471 -25.94 -5.34 30.98
C ILE A 471 -26.65 -6.02 29.82
N LYS A 472 -26.74 -5.34 28.68
CA LYS A 472 -27.01 -5.99 27.38
C LYS A 472 -25.69 -6.16 26.63
N LYS A 473 -25.46 -7.30 26.00
CA LYS A 473 -24.26 -7.54 25.18
C LYS A 473 -24.54 -7.16 23.74
N TRP A 474 -23.68 -6.35 23.13
CA TRP A 474 -23.67 -6.05 21.70
C TRP A 474 -22.53 -6.80 21.03
N ALA A 475 -22.80 -7.27 19.82
CA ALA A 475 -21.86 -8.10 19.10
C ALA A 475 -21.03 -7.35 18.06
N ARG A 476 -21.40 -6.10 17.73
CA ARG A 476 -20.86 -5.35 16.61
C ARG A 476 -20.77 -3.87 16.92
N LEU A 477 -19.64 -3.27 16.53
CA LEU A 477 -19.36 -1.85 16.63
C LEU A 477 -18.83 -1.38 15.27
N CYS A 478 -19.42 -0.34 14.71
CA CYS A 478 -18.85 0.39 13.57
C CYS A 478 -17.92 1.49 14.10
N LEU A 479 -16.74 1.61 13.50
CA LEU A 479 -15.77 2.67 13.75
C LEU A 479 -15.99 3.86 12.80
N PRO A 480 -15.37 5.03 13.08
CA PRO A 480 -15.48 6.21 12.23
C PRO A 480 -14.95 5.98 10.81
N ASN A 481 -14.00 5.06 10.65
CA ASN A 481 -13.45 4.65 9.36
C ASN A 481 -14.34 3.63 8.60
N GLY A 482 -15.54 3.31 9.11
CA GLY A 482 -16.49 2.37 8.53
C GLY A 482 -16.20 0.89 8.78
N GLN A 483 -15.09 0.56 9.47
CA GLN A 483 -14.79 -0.83 9.82
C GLN A 483 -15.78 -1.33 10.89
N ILE A 484 -16.15 -2.62 10.82
CA ILE A 484 -17.08 -3.23 11.76
C ILE A 484 -16.35 -4.25 12.63
N ALA A 485 -16.23 -3.94 13.92
CA ALA A 485 -15.84 -4.88 14.96
C ALA A 485 -16.86 -5.99 15.07
N ARG A 486 -16.38 -7.15 15.46
CA ARG A 486 -17.19 -8.22 16.03
C ARG A 486 -16.69 -8.56 17.42
N SER A 487 -17.26 -9.61 17.99
CA SER A 487 -16.99 -10.03 19.36
C SER A 487 -16.94 -11.54 19.45
N ALA A 488 -16.11 -12.05 20.36
CA ALA A 488 -16.00 -13.48 20.65
C ALA A 488 -17.37 -14.08 21.01
N TRP A 489 -18.22 -13.35 21.74
CA TRP A 489 -19.56 -13.78 22.12
C TRP A 489 -20.42 -14.30 20.95
N ARG A 490 -20.24 -13.76 19.73
CA ARG A 490 -20.98 -14.22 18.55
C ARG A 490 -20.14 -14.95 17.53
N GLU A 491 -18.86 -14.64 17.41
CA GLU A 491 -17.98 -15.34 16.47
C GLU A 491 -17.70 -16.77 16.95
N SER A 492 -17.42 -16.99 18.23
CA SER A 492 -17.11 -18.34 18.77
C SER A 492 -18.28 -19.33 18.73
N LEU A 493 -19.47 -18.90 18.30
CA LEU A 493 -20.62 -19.79 18.06
C LEU A 493 -20.62 -20.41 16.66
N ARG A 494 -19.64 -20.05 15.82
CA ARG A 494 -19.50 -20.55 14.46
C ARG A 494 -18.21 -21.37 14.35
N PRO A 495 -18.13 -22.34 13.42
CA PRO A 495 -16.88 -23.00 13.08
C PRO A 495 -15.84 -21.99 12.59
N ALA A 496 -14.56 -22.20 12.90
CA ALA A 496 -13.46 -21.29 12.55
C ALA A 496 -13.36 -21.06 11.03
N GLU A 497 -13.70 -22.10 10.25
CA GLU A 497 -13.68 -22.08 8.79
C GLU A 497 -14.70 -21.08 8.21
N GLN A 498 -15.80 -20.86 8.93
CA GLN A 498 -16.91 -19.98 8.54
C GLN A 498 -16.77 -18.53 9.03
N ILE A 499 -15.66 -18.20 9.70
CA ILE A 499 -15.43 -16.89 10.30
C ILE A 499 -14.35 -16.13 9.51
N HIS A 500 -14.55 -14.80 9.45
CA HIS A 500 -13.49 -13.82 9.24
C HIS A 500 -13.32 -13.12 10.57
N MET A 501 -12.26 -13.45 11.30
CA MET A 501 -12.13 -12.98 12.67
C MET A 501 -11.98 -11.45 12.66
N SER A 502 -12.89 -10.76 13.34
CA SER A 502 -12.91 -9.28 13.37
C SER A 502 -13.14 -8.74 14.78
N ARG A 503 -12.73 -9.54 15.77
CA ARG A 503 -12.85 -9.25 17.20
C ARG A 503 -11.57 -8.76 17.86
N ASN A 504 -10.45 -8.69 17.13
CA ASN A 504 -9.20 -8.15 17.67
C ASN A 504 -9.08 -6.66 17.35
N ILE A 505 -8.74 -5.87 18.37
CA ILE A 505 -8.65 -4.42 18.30
C ILE A 505 -7.27 -3.93 18.75
N LYS A 506 -6.87 -2.77 18.22
CA LYS A 506 -5.88 -1.90 18.84
C LYS A 506 -6.57 -0.71 19.52
N PHE A 507 -6.10 -0.33 20.69
CA PHE A 507 -6.66 0.76 21.48
C PHE A 507 -5.57 1.54 22.22
N LEU A 508 -5.88 2.79 22.57
CA LEU A 508 -4.98 3.66 23.33
C LEU A 508 -5.29 3.59 24.82
N CYS A 509 -4.28 3.26 25.61
CA CYS A 509 -4.33 3.25 27.08
C CYS A 509 -3.15 4.07 27.60
N ASP A 510 -3.42 5.15 28.33
CA ASP A 510 -2.39 6.02 28.92
C ASP A 510 -1.33 6.53 27.92
N GLY A 511 -1.74 6.76 26.67
CA GLY A 511 -0.86 7.20 25.58
C GLY A 511 -0.15 6.06 24.83
N GLU A 512 -0.27 4.81 25.30
CA GLU A 512 0.33 3.63 24.67
C GLU A 512 -0.68 2.86 23.82
N THR A 513 -0.20 2.31 22.70
CA THR A 513 -0.99 1.38 21.89
C THR A 513 -0.97 0.00 22.55
N ARG A 514 -2.14 -0.63 22.67
CA ARG A 514 -2.30 -2.00 23.18
C ARG A 514 -3.28 -2.78 22.33
N CYS A 515 -3.21 -4.11 22.43
CA CYS A 515 -4.06 -5.02 21.67
C CYS A 515 -5.01 -5.79 22.60
N GLY A 516 -6.22 -6.09 22.10
CA GLY A 516 -7.19 -6.87 22.85
C GLY A 516 -8.17 -7.65 21.97
N GLU A 517 -8.61 -8.80 22.45
CA GLU A 517 -9.71 -9.57 21.88
C GLU A 517 -11.03 -9.16 22.53
N VAL A 518 -11.92 -8.56 21.76
CA VAL A 518 -13.26 -8.14 22.21
C VAL A 518 -14.12 -9.34 22.53
N GLN A 519 -14.53 -9.45 23.78
CA GLN A 519 -15.48 -10.45 24.25
C GLN A 519 -16.92 -10.02 23.91
N TYR A 520 -17.26 -8.75 24.16
CA TYR A 520 -18.51 -8.08 23.73
C TYR A 520 -18.45 -6.57 24.00
N PHE A 521 -19.37 -5.84 23.38
CA PHE A 521 -19.60 -4.42 23.68
C PHE A 521 -20.79 -4.25 24.62
N THR A 522 -20.80 -3.21 25.44
CA THR A 522 -21.97 -2.88 26.27
C THR A 522 -22.05 -1.40 26.61
N ARG A 523 -23.22 -1.00 27.12
CA ARG A 523 -23.45 0.34 27.68
C ARG A 523 -23.67 0.17 29.17
N LEU A 524 -22.82 0.81 29.98
CA LEU A 524 -22.91 0.80 31.43
C LEU A 524 -23.67 2.04 31.88
N ALA A 525 -24.74 1.86 32.66
CA ALA A 525 -25.46 2.98 33.24
C ALA A 525 -24.69 3.50 34.47
N THR A 526 -24.36 4.79 34.47
CA THR A 526 -23.69 5.50 35.56
C THR A 526 -24.60 6.62 36.07
N ALA A 527 -24.61 6.85 37.38
CA ALA A 527 -25.36 7.96 37.96
C ALA A 527 -24.64 9.28 37.69
N ALA A 528 -25.33 10.25 37.07
CA ALA A 528 -24.81 11.61 36.95
C ALA A 528 -25.08 12.41 38.23
N ALA A 529 -24.43 13.57 38.36
CA ALA A 529 -24.58 14.47 39.52
C ALA A 529 -26.02 15.01 39.71
N ASP A 530 -26.86 14.94 38.67
CA ASP A 530 -28.19 15.58 38.61
C ASP A 530 -29.37 14.57 38.55
N ASP A 531 -29.23 13.37 39.14
CA ASP A 531 -30.22 12.26 39.09
C ASP A 531 -30.56 11.72 37.68
N ASN A 532 -29.84 12.16 36.63
CA ASN A 532 -29.93 11.60 35.29
C ASN A 532 -29.00 10.39 35.10
N TRP A 533 -29.44 9.41 34.31
CA TRP A 533 -28.61 8.27 33.92
C TRP A 533 -27.78 8.59 32.69
N GLU A 534 -26.46 8.54 32.84
CA GLU A 534 -25.54 8.57 31.70
C GLU A 534 -25.11 7.14 31.32
N PHE A 535 -24.79 6.95 30.05
CA PHE A 535 -24.27 5.69 29.56
C PHE A 535 -22.80 5.84 29.18
N VAL A 536 -21.96 5.00 29.77
CA VAL A 536 -20.59 4.82 29.33
C VAL A 536 -20.52 3.61 28.41
N ASP A 537 -20.14 3.88 27.16
CA ASP A 537 -20.01 2.86 26.12
C ASP A 537 -18.64 2.20 26.18
N VAL A 538 -18.63 0.88 26.42
CA VAL A 538 -17.40 0.13 26.69
C VAL A 538 -17.30 -1.15 25.86
N ALA A 539 -16.07 -1.59 25.65
CA ALA A 539 -15.74 -2.94 25.22
C ALA A 539 -15.15 -3.72 26.39
N VAL A 540 -15.64 -4.94 26.59
CA VAL A 540 -15.04 -5.92 27.51
C VAL A 540 -14.11 -6.79 26.68
N ILE A 541 -12.84 -6.84 27.05
CA ILE A 541 -11.77 -7.43 26.26
C ILE A 541 -10.95 -8.41 27.08
N ARG A 542 -10.34 -9.40 26.41
CA ARG A 542 -9.12 -10.06 26.89
C ARG A 542 -7.92 -9.32 26.31
N THR A 543 -6.89 -9.10 27.11
CA THR A 543 -5.72 -8.34 26.67
C THR A 543 -4.66 -9.26 26.07
N TYR A 544 -3.90 -8.75 25.10
CA TYR A 544 -2.64 -9.39 24.70
C TYR A 544 -1.50 -8.82 25.53
N SER A 545 -0.44 -9.61 25.74
CA SER A 545 0.80 -9.14 26.36
C SER A 545 1.46 -8.05 25.50
N ALA A 546 2.42 -7.34 26.09
CA ALA A 546 3.38 -6.57 25.30
C ALA A 546 4.06 -7.49 24.26
N PRO A 547 4.34 -6.97 23.05
CA PRO A 547 5.06 -7.74 22.03
C PRO A 547 6.52 -7.98 22.47
N ASP A 548 7.11 -9.07 21.98
CA ASP A 548 8.54 -9.35 22.19
C ASP A 548 9.42 -8.25 21.56
N GLU A 549 10.21 -7.55 22.39
CA GLU A 549 10.99 -6.39 21.96
C GLU A 549 12.15 -6.77 21.03
N ASP A 550 12.79 -7.93 21.25
CA ASP A 550 13.93 -8.37 20.45
C ASP A 550 13.48 -8.78 19.04
N LEU A 551 12.36 -9.50 18.92
CA LEU A 551 11.75 -9.80 17.62
C LEU A 551 11.30 -8.52 16.92
N LEU A 552 10.79 -7.55 17.68
CA LEU A 552 10.37 -6.28 17.11
C LEU A 552 11.56 -5.50 16.53
N ARG A 553 12.68 -5.46 17.25
CA ARG A 553 13.92 -4.83 16.79
C ARG A 553 14.48 -5.56 15.56
N LEU A 554 14.59 -6.89 15.63
CA LEU A 554 15.09 -7.72 14.53
C LEU A 554 14.25 -7.59 13.26
N SER A 555 12.93 -7.52 13.41
CA SER A 555 11.97 -7.37 12.31
C SER A 555 11.74 -5.93 11.88
N ASN A 556 12.51 -4.95 12.36
CA ASN A 556 12.30 -3.53 12.04
C ASN A 556 10.82 -3.11 12.20
N HIS A 557 10.18 -3.51 13.31
CA HIS A 557 8.78 -3.19 13.65
C HIS A 557 7.70 -3.87 12.80
N VAL A 558 8.03 -4.97 12.11
CA VAL A 558 7.06 -5.67 11.25
C VAL A 558 6.34 -6.80 11.98
N VAL A 559 7.06 -7.61 12.76
CA VAL A 559 6.49 -8.79 13.43
C VAL A 559 6.34 -8.54 14.92
N LEU A 560 5.08 -8.37 15.33
CA LEU A 560 4.68 -8.17 16.71
C LEU A 560 4.07 -9.46 17.24
N ALA A 561 4.81 -10.20 18.07
CA ALA A 561 4.35 -11.46 18.66
C ALA A 561 3.95 -11.26 20.12
N SER A 562 2.69 -11.58 20.46
CA SER A 562 2.16 -11.46 21.83
C SER A 562 1.43 -12.72 22.27
N HIS A 563 1.30 -12.93 23.58
CA HIS A 563 0.41 -13.95 24.16
C HIS A 563 -0.97 -13.36 24.44
N LEU A 564 -2.02 -14.17 24.25
CA LEU A 564 -3.36 -13.81 24.72
C LEU A 564 -3.47 -14.12 26.21
N LEU A 565 -3.79 -13.11 27.02
CA LEU A 565 -3.90 -13.22 28.46
C LEU A 565 -5.33 -13.60 28.88
N ASP A 566 -5.47 -14.25 30.04
CA ASP A 566 -6.77 -14.52 30.67
C ASP A 566 -7.35 -13.29 31.41
N ALA A 567 -6.57 -12.22 31.51
CA ALA A 567 -6.99 -10.98 32.13
C ALA A 567 -8.11 -10.30 31.31
N ILE A 568 -9.26 -10.11 31.96
CA ILE A 568 -10.39 -9.34 31.42
C ILE A 568 -10.22 -7.88 31.80
N SER A 569 -10.36 -6.99 30.83
CA SER A 569 -10.29 -5.55 31.02
C SER A 569 -11.47 -4.85 30.35
N VAL A 570 -11.74 -3.62 30.76
CA VAL A 570 -12.79 -2.78 30.19
C VAL A 570 -12.17 -1.51 29.64
N VAL A 571 -12.46 -1.21 28.37
CA VAL A 571 -11.97 -0.02 27.68
C VAL A 571 -13.14 0.77 27.13
N LYS A 572 -13.05 2.09 27.12
CA LYS A 572 -14.07 2.94 26.48
C LYS A 572 -14.05 2.69 24.98
N VAL A 573 -15.22 2.64 24.35
CA VAL A 573 -15.34 2.40 22.90
C VAL A 573 -14.52 3.42 22.09
N LYS A 574 -14.49 4.67 22.51
CA LYS A 574 -13.75 5.75 21.84
C LYS A 574 -12.22 5.65 21.97
N GLN A 575 -11.69 4.76 22.81
CA GLN A 575 -10.25 4.45 22.87
C GLN A 575 -9.82 3.47 21.77
N ILE A 576 -10.78 2.81 21.11
CA ILE A 576 -10.52 1.86 20.03
C ILE A 576 -10.16 2.65 18.77
N VAL A 577 -8.91 2.50 18.32
CA VAL A 577 -8.37 3.24 17.16
C VAL A 577 -8.34 2.42 15.88
N GLY A 578 -8.48 1.08 15.96
CA GLY A 578 -8.58 0.26 14.77
C GLY A 578 -8.73 -1.23 15.05
N PHE A 579 -8.93 -2.00 13.99
CA PHE A 579 -8.91 -3.46 14.01
C PHE A 579 -7.60 -4.01 13.49
N ILE A 580 -7.24 -5.15 14.03
CA ILE A 580 -6.02 -5.86 13.70
C ILE A 580 -6.36 -7.33 13.46
N ALA A 581 -5.55 -7.99 12.64
CA ALA A 581 -5.51 -9.44 12.65
C ALA A 581 -4.52 -9.89 13.72
N MET A 582 -4.82 -11.02 14.37
CA MET A 582 -3.92 -11.68 15.32
C MET A 582 -3.80 -13.13 14.86
N ILE A 583 -2.68 -13.46 14.24
CA ILE A 583 -2.46 -14.74 13.55
C ILE A 583 -1.71 -15.66 14.51
N PRO A 584 -2.32 -16.75 15.00
CA PRO A 584 -1.62 -17.69 15.86
C PRO A 584 -0.55 -18.42 15.08
N ARG A 585 0.62 -18.57 15.70
CA ARG A 585 1.74 -19.31 15.13
C ARG A 585 2.60 -19.90 16.25
N GLN A 586 3.00 -21.15 16.07
CA GLN A 586 4.08 -21.76 16.83
C GLN A 586 5.43 -21.24 16.32
N MET A 587 6.22 -20.65 17.20
CA MET A 587 7.55 -20.13 16.85
C MET A 587 8.49 -20.07 18.06
N VAL A 588 9.77 -19.89 17.75
CA VAL A 588 10.83 -19.63 18.72
C VAL A 588 11.21 -18.16 18.63
N LEU A 589 11.02 -17.41 19.71
CA LEU A 589 11.44 -16.01 19.81
C LEU A 589 12.98 -15.90 19.83
N PRO A 590 13.55 -14.71 19.54
CA PRO A 590 15.00 -14.51 19.61
C PRO A 590 15.62 -14.88 20.96
N GLY A 591 14.89 -14.69 22.06
CA GLY A 591 15.29 -15.12 23.40
C GLY A 591 15.26 -16.64 23.65
N GLY A 592 14.93 -17.46 22.64
CA GLY A 592 14.88 -18.92 22.73
C GLY A 592 13.56 -19.49 23.30
N VAL A 593 12.58 -18.64 23.58
CA VAL A 593 11.27 -19.08 24.09
C VAL A 593 10.43 -19.64 22.95
N GLU A 594 10.06 -20.91 23.05
CA GLU A 594 9.16 -21.60 22.14
C GLU A 594 7.73 -21.58 22.67
N GLY A 595 6.76 -21.32 21.81
CA GLY A 595 5.35 -21.41 22.17
C GLY A 595 4.40 -20.89 21.10
N GLU A 596 3.11 -20.86 21.45
CA GLU A 596 2.09 -20.24 20.62
C GLU A 596 2.08 -18.73 20.87
N PHE A 597 2.31 -17.98 19.80
CA PHE A 597 2.23 -16.52 19.80
C PHE A 597 1.20 -16.06 18.78
N TYR A 598 0.57 -14.92 19.07
CA TYR A 598 -0.33 -14.26 18.15
C TYR A 598 0.38 -13.08 17.51
N CYS A 599 0.64 -13.19 16.21
CA CYS A 599 1.28 -12.15 15.44
C CYS A 599 0.28 -11.11 14.97
N MET A 600 0.47 -9.87 15.38
CA MET A 600 -0.35 -8.75 14.94
C MET A 600 -0.10 -8.41 13.48
N MET A 601 -1.18 -8.11 12.75
CA MET A 601 -1.13 -7.64 11.38
C MET A 601 -2.10 -6.48 11.15
N GLU A 602 -1.55 -5.38 10.62
CA GLU A 602 -2.29 -4.21 10.16
C GLU A 602 -2.46 -4.27 8.64
N ARG A 603 -3.63 -3.87 8.13
CA ARG A 603 -3.83 -3.84 6.67
C ARG A 603 -3.06 -2.67 6.05
N PRO A 604 -2.29 -2.90 4.96
CA PRO A 604 -1.70 -1.83 4.18
C PRO A 604 -2.76 -0.85 3.70
N GLY A 605 -2.49 0.45 3.82
CA GLY A 605 -3.44 1.52 3.49
C GLY A 605 -4.15 2.14 4.70
N TYR A 606 -4.06 1.53 5.89
CA TYR A 606 -4.47 2.16 7.16
C TYR A 606 -3.27 2.74 7.91
N ASP A 607 -3.54 3.61 8.87
CA ASP A 607 -2.52 4.20 9.75
C ASP A 607 -1.85 3.10 10.59
N ILE A 608 -0.53 3.02 10.48
CA ILE A 608 0.27 2.01 11.20
C ILE A 608 0.60 2.49 12.60
N SER A 609 0.70 1.55 13.54
CA SER A 609 0.99 1.87 14.93
C SER A 609 2.50 2.02 15.18
N SER A 610 2.88 2.94 16.07
CA SER A 610 4.23 3.02 16.65
C SER A 610 4.22 2.35 18.01
N TRP A 611 5.26 1.56 18.29
CA TRP A 611 5.38 0.75 19.51
C TRP A 611 6.59 1.14 20.36
N GLY A 612 7.14 2.34 20.16
CA GLY A 612 8.13 2.95 21.06
C GLY A 612 9.55 2.38 21.00
N VAL A 613 9.81 1.32 20.21
CA VAL A 613 11.17 0.78 20.01
C VAL A 613 11.91 1.61 18.92
N PRO A 614 13.17 2.02 19.10
CA PRO A 614 13.93 2.68 18.04
C PRO A 614 14.21 1.74 16.86
N TYR A 615 14.41 2.26 15.65
CA TYR A 615 14.90 1.44 14.55
C TYR A 615 16.39 1.15 14.74
N GLY A 616 16.79 -0.13 14.62
CA GLY A 616 18.19 -0.53 14.70
C GLY A 616 19.07 0.02 13.57
N VAL A 617 18.49 0.64 12.54
CA VAL A 617 19.28 1.29 11.47
C VAL A 617 19.96 2.59 11.95
N TYR A 618 19.53 3.14 13.09
CA TYR A 618 20.15 4.33 13.68
C TYR A 618 21.36 4.03 14.57
N THR A 619 21.69 2.76 14.85
CA THR A 619 22.78 2.40 15.77
C THR A 619 24.17 2.30 15.10
N ASP A 620 24.28 2.43 13.78
CA ASP A 620 25.55 2.31 13.05
C ASP A 620 26.21 3.67 12.72
N VAL A 621 25.79 4.78 13.34
CA VAL A 621 26.33 6.14 13.06
C VAL A 621 27.23 6.67 14.20
N GLU A 622 27.40 5.94 15.30
CA GLU A 622 28.32 6.30 16.39
C GLU A 622 29.35 5.19 16.58
N ASP A 623 30.48 5.30 15.90
CA ASP A 623 31.85 4.94 16.36
C ASP A 623 32.78 4.58 15.18
N ASP A 624 33.52 5.57 14.69
CA ASP A 624 34.95 5.45 14.41
C ASP A 624 35.56 6.85 14.21
N ASP A 625 35.54 7.66 15.27
CA ASP A 625 36.46 8.80 15.41
C ASP A 625 37.26 8.60 16.70
N ASN A 626 38.00 7.49 16.74
CA ASN A 626 39.12 7.37 17.66
C ASN A 626 40.26 8.20 17.08
N GLY A 627 40.34 9.45 17.54
CA GLY A 627 41.49 10.32 17.36
C GLY A 627 42.75 9.62 17.84
N GLU A 628 43.62 9.28 16.90
CA GLU A 628 45.04 9.08 17.20
C GLU A 628 45.69 10.47 17.29
N ASP A 629 45.89 10.93 18.52
CA ASP A 629 46.89 11.94 18.84
C ASP A 629 48.27 11.38 18.43
N VAL A 630 48.91 12.04 17.46
CA VAL A 630 50.30 11.81 17.09
C VAL A 630 51.12 12.98 17.64
N GLU A 631 52.00 12.70 18.60
CA GLU A 631 53.25 13.44 18.80
C GLU A 631 54.25 13.13 17.68
#